data_AF-A0A6V7K268-F1
#
_entry.id   AF-A0A6V7K268-F1
#
_cell.length_a   1.000
_cell.length_b   1.000
_cell.length_c   1.000
_cell.angle_alpha   90.00
_cell.angle_beta   90.00
_cell.angle_gamma   90.00
#
_symmetry.space_group_name_H-M   'P 1'
#
loop_
_entity.id
_entity.type
_entity.pdbx_description
1 polymer ?
#
loop_
_entity_poly.entity_id
_entity_poly.type
_entity_poly.pdbx_seq_one_letter_code
_entity_poly.pdbx_strand_id
1 'polypeptide(L)' 'PIDLYSKRQTDGEDIRIVIRLVGEMGKGDPHYLQFYNILTRKCLESLELQLVGRNFFDAKAK' A
#
# COMPACT_ATOMS: atom_id res chain seq x y z
N PRO A 1 9.37 -3.05 -19.61
CA PRO A 1 7.96 -2.59 -19.51
C PRO A 1 7.05 -3.82 -19.45
N ILE A 2 6.23 -3.92 -18.41
CA ILE A 2 5.27 -5.01 -18.26
C ILE A 2 3.90 -4.46 -18.65
N ASP A 3 3.28 -5.09 -19.63
CA ASP A 3 1.93 -4.74 -20.07
C ASP A 3 0.94 -5.72 -19.44
N LEU A 4 0.00 -5.19 -18.68
CA LEU A 4 -1.08 -5.92 -18.05
C LEU A 4 -2.42 -5.44 -18.60
N TYR A 5 -3.41 -6.32 -18.61
CA TYR A 5 -4.77 -6.01 -19.03
C TYR A 5 -5.72 -6.35 -17.88
N SER A 6 -6.64 -5.44 -17.56
CA SER A 6 -7.65 -5.63 -16.52
C SER A 6 -8.99 -5.16 -17.04
N LYS A 7 -10.04 -5.93 -16.80
CA LYS A 7 -11.40 -5.53 -17.13
C LYS A 7 -12.01 -4.75 -15.97
N ARG A 8 -12.55 -3.55 -16.22
CA ARG A 8 -13.21 -2.76 -15.17
C ARG A 8 -14.57 -3.38 -14.84
N GLN A 9 -14.88 -3.53 -13.56
CA GLN A 9 -16.12 -4.20 -13.14
C GLN A 9 -17.39 -3.36 -13.37
N THR A 10 -17.30 -2.04 -13.46
CA THR A 10 -18.48 -1.16 -13.56
C THR A 10 -19.07 -1.09 -14.97
N ASP A 11 -18.22 -1.09 -16.00
CA ASP A 11 -18.59 -0.87 -17.40
C ASP A 11 -18.09 -2.00 -18.32
N GLY A 12 -17.27 -2.93 -17.82
CA GLY A 12 -16.76 -4.05 -18.60
C GLY A 12 -15.68 -3.65 -19.61
N GLU A 13 -15.15 -2.43 -19.54
CA GLU A 13 -14.11 -1.96 -20.45
C GLU A 13 -12.74 -2.59 -20.14
N ASP A 14 -11.98 -2.88 -21.19
CA ASP A 14 -10.63 -3.45 -21.08
C ASP A 14 -9.59 -2.34 -20.88
N ILE A 15 -8.98 -2.32 -19.71
CA ILE A 15 -7.95 -1.35 -19.32
C ILE A 15 -6.57 -1.96 -19.54
N ARG A 16 -5.74 -1.27 -20.33
CA ARG A 16 -4.31 -1.58 -20.46
C ARG A 16 -3.51 -0.82 -19.40
N ILE A 17 -2.75 -1.55 -18.60
CA ILE A 17 -1.87 -1.03 -17.55
C ILE A 17 -0.43 -1.28 -17.98
N VAL A 18 0.32 -0.21 -18.26
CA VAL A 18 1.73 -0.28 -18.67
C VAL A 18 2.62 0.08 -17.49
N ILE A 19 3.32 -0.91 -16.94
CA ILE A 19 4.24 -0.73 -15.82
C ILE A 19 5.65 -0.55 -16.36
N ARG A 20 6.27 0.59 -16.03
CA ARG A 20 7.66 0.91 -16.36
C ARG A 20 8.46 1.04 -15.09
N LEU A 21 9.69 0.51 -15.11
CA LEU A 21 10.65 0.73 -14.04
C LEU A 21 11.09 2.20 -14.09
N VAL A 22 10.85 2.95 -13.02
CA VAL A 22 11.21 4.38 -12.91
C VAL A 22 12.55 4.55 -12.17
N GLY A 23 12.89 3.61 -11.29
CA GLY A 23 14.13 3.61 -10.53
C GLY A 23 14.05 2.64 -9.35
N GLU A 24 15.16 2.53 -8.61
CA GLU A 24 15.24 1.75 -7.38
C GLU A 24 15.15 2.68 -6.16
N MET A 25 14.32 2.29 -5.18
CA MET A 25 14.16 3.06 -3.95
C MET A 25 15.27 2.69 -2.96
N GLY A 26 16.31 3.52 -2.89
CA GLY A 26 17.43 3.34 -1.96
C GLY A 26 17.11 3.79 -0.54
N LYS A 27 17.92 3.37 0.45
CA LYS A 27 17.74 3.73 1.87
C LYS A 27 17.82 5.23 2.18
N GLY A 28 18.42 6.02 1.28
CA GLY A 28 18.50 7.48 1.40
C GLY A 28 17.29 8.23 0.83
N ASP A 29 16.37 7.52 0.16
CA ASP A 29 15.16 8.12 -0.39
C ASP A 29 14.14 8.34 0.74
N PRO A 30 13.61 9.56 0.93
CA PRO A 30 12.53 9.82 1.89
C PRO A 30 11.29 8.93 1.69
N HIS A 31 10.99 8.52 0.45
CA HIS A 31 9.87 7.63 0.14
C HIS A 31 10.07 6.21 0.68
N TYR A 32 11.32 5.81 0.95
CA TYR A 32 11.65 4.51 1.54
C TYR A 32 10.97 4.37 2.90
N LEU A 33 11.15 5.34 3.79
CA LEU A 33 10.53 5.31 5.11
C LEU A 33 9.00 5.42 5.03
N GLN A 34 8.48 6.22 4.10
CA GLN A 34 7.04 6.35 3.90
C GLN A 34 6.40 5.03 3.47
N PHE A 35 7.05 4.28 2.57
CA PHE A 35 6.60 2.97 2.15
C PHE A 35 6.50 2.00 3.34
N TYR A 36 7.53 1.93 4.18
CA TYR A 36 7.50 1.07 5.38
C TYR A 36 6.45 1.50 6.40
N ASN A 37 6.19 2.79 6.57
CA ASN A 37 5.11 3.27 7.43
C ASN A 37 3.74 2.80 6.92
N ILE A 38 3.50 2.86 5.61
CA ILE A 38 2.25 2.36 4.99
C ILE A 38 2.13 0.84 5.17
N LEU A 39 3.22 0.10 4.92
CA LEU A 39 3.26 -1.36 5.07
C LEU A 39 2.95 -1.76 6.52
N THR A 40 3.64 -1.16 7.49
CA THR A 40 3.46 -1.43 8.92
C THR A 40 2.03 -1.13 9.36
N ARG A 41 1.46 -0.02 8.89
CA ARG A 41 0.04 0.31 9.17
C ARG A 41 -0.91 -0.75 8.65
N LYS A 42 -0.74 -1.24 7.41
CA LYS A 42 -1.59 -2.32 6.88
C LYS A 42 -1.47 -3.61 7.70
N CYS A 43 -0.27 -3.95 8.17
CA CYS A 43 -0.06 -5.11 9.03
C CYS A 43 -0.78 -4.96 10.38
N LEU A 44 -0.67 -3.79 11.02
CA LEU A 44 -1.30 -3.52 12.31
C LEU A 44 -2.83 -3.37 12.21
N GLU A 45 -3.35 -2.81 11.11
CA GLU A 45 -4.78 -2.82 10.78
C GLU A 45 -5.32 -4.25 10.61
N SER A 46 -4.52 -5.16 10.04
CA SER A 46 -4.90 -6.58 9.91
C SER A 46 -4.93 -7.32 11.25
N LEU A 47 -4.30 -6.76 12.29
CA LEU A 47 -4.37 -7.24 13.67
C LEU A 47 -5.53 -6.60 14.46
N GLU A 48 -6.42 -5.87 13.78
CA GLU A 48 -7.57 -5.18 14.37
C GLU A 48 -7.20 -4.08 15.40
N LEU A 49 -5.96 -3.58 15.36
CA LEU A 49 -5.52 -2.47 16.21
C LEU A 49 -6.05 -1.14 15.66
N GLN A 50 -6.49 -0.26 16.56
CA GLN A 50 -6.98 1.06 16.21
C GLN A 50 -5.83 2.07 16.14
N LEU A 51 -5.72 2.77 15.01
CA LEU A 51 -4.77 3.86 14.84
C LEU A 51 -5.32 5.15 15.47
N VAL A 52 -4.60 5.69 16.46
CA VAL A 52 -4.84 7.02 17.02
C VAL A 52 -3.56 7.85 16.84
N GLY A 53 -3.60 8.80 15.91
CA GLY A 53 -2.43 9.59 15.53
C GLY A 53 -1.36 8.73 14.87
N ARG A 54 -0.25 8.46 15.58
CA ARG A 54 0.85 7.59 15.13
C ARG A 54 0.97 6.29 15.92
N ASN A 55 0.07 6.05 16.86
CA ASN A 55 0.12 4.92 17.77
C ASN A 55 -1.04 3.95 17.48
N PHE A 56 -0.79 2.67 17.65
CA PHE A 56 -1.80 1.62 17.51
C PHE A 56 -2.16 1.10 18.88
N PHE A 57 -3.46 1.03 19.18
CA PHE A 57 -3.99 0.57 20.45
C PHE A 57 -4.93 -0.60 20.22
N ASP A 58 -4.92 -1.55 21.14
CA ASP A 58 -5.88 -2.64 21.15
C ASP A 58 -7.09 -2.22 22.00
N ALA A 59 -8.25 -2.04 21.35
CA ALA A 59 -9.48 -1.69 22.04
C ALA A 59 -10.13 -2.87 22.78
N LYS A 60 -9.67 -4.11 22.50
CA LYS A 60 -10.18 -5.35 23.10
C LYS A 60 -9.35 -5.81 24.29
N ALA A 61 -8.11 -5.36 24.41
CA ALA A 61 -7.28 -5.57 25.58
C ALA A 61 -7.83 -4.73 26.75
N LYS A 62 -8.60 -5.39 27.62
CA LYS A 62 -9.20 -4.82 28.83
C LYS A 62 -8.23 -4.89 30.01
#